data_AF-A0AB39N802-F1
#
_entry.id   AF-A0AB39N802-F1
#
_cell.length_a   1.000
_cell.length_b   1.000
_cell.length_c   1.000
_cell.angle_alpha   90.00
_cell.angle_beta   90.00
_cell.angle_gamma   90.00
#
_symmetry.space_group_name_H-M   'P 1'
#
loop_
_entity.id
_entity.type
_entity.pdbx_description
1 polymer ?
#
loop_
_entity_poly.entity_id
_entity_poly.type
_entity_poly.pdbx_seq_one_letter_code
_entity_poly.pdbx_strand_id
1 'polypeptide(L)'
;MNELPPDPPRLRAILAHLEQQLAENETVGIYLRLQRDAVQAALAQAEAPPPRKPRLPKGGANLGPVTQISVRPQFVVQQKRTPQGPEPAIVHAGDCSMIEGTPHRITEHDARVALMDPNIEACGFCRPDSELGILD
;
A
#
# COMPACT_ATOMS: atom_id res chain seq x y z
N MET A 1 -14.42 -43.31 -10.27
CA MET A 1 -13.09 -43.05 -10.87
C MET A 1 -13.31 -42.93 -12.35
N ASN A 2 -12.91 -41.81 -12.96
CA ASN A 2 -13.16 -41.59 -14.38
C ASN A 2 -12.25 -42.54 -15.18
N GLU A 3 -12.83 -43.52 -15.87
CA GLU A 3 -12.05 -44.44 -16.70
C GLU A 3 -11.49 -43.65 -17.88
N LEU A 4 -10.17 -43.54 -17.92
CA LEU A 4 -9.46 -42.94 -19.03
C LEU A 4 -9.59 -43.85 -20.27
N PRO A 5 -9.68 -43.29 -21.47
CA PRO A 5 -9.70 -44.09 -22.69
C PRO A 5 -8.40 -44.91 -22.81
N PRO A 6 -8.47 -46.17 -23.27
CA PRO A 6 -7.29 -47.04 -23.32
C PRO A 6 -6.33 -46.70 -24.49
N ASP A 7 -6.75 -45.86 -25.44
CA ASP A 7 -6.00 -45.60 -26.65
C ASP A 7 -4.90 -44.52 -26.46
N PRO A 8 -3.62 -44.82 -26.73
CA PRO A 8 -2.52 -43.88 -26.49
C PRO A 8 -2.58 -42.55 -27.25
N PRO A 9 -3.07 -42.48 -28.51
CA PRO A 9 -3.21 -41.20 -29.21
C PRO A 9 -4.17 -40.25 -28.51
N ARG A 10 -5.34 -40.71 -28.08
CA ARG A 10 -6.31 -39.87 -27.37
C ARG A 10 -5.83 -39.44 -25.99
N LEU A 11 -5.14 -40.33 -25.27
CA LEU A 11 -4.51 -39.95 -24.00
C LEU A 11 -3.49 -38.81 -24.16
N ARG A 12 -2.68 -38.84 -25.22
CA ARG A 12 -1.74 -37.74 -25.53
C ARG A 12 -2.46 -36.43 -25.85
N ALA A 13 -3.57 -36.49 -26.59
CA ALA A 13 -4.36 -35.29 -26.88
C ALA A 13 -5.01 -34.70 -25.61
N ILE A 14 -5.51 -35.57 -24.72
CA ILE A 14 -6.04 -35.15 -23.42
C ILE A 14 -4.95 -34.50 -22.58
N LEU A 15 -3.76 -35.10 -22.50
CA LEU A 15 -2.64 -34.55 -21.74
C LEU A 15 -2.23 -33.16 -22.26
N ALA A 16 -2.05 -33.00 -23.57
CA ALA A 16 -1.71 -31.71 -24.16
C ALA A 16 -2.77 -30.63 -23.87
N HIS A 17 -4.06 -31.01 -23.94
CA HIS A 17 -5.14 -30.09 -23.58
C HIS A 17 -5.08 -29.70 -22.10
N LEU A 18 -4.84 -30.65 -21.19
CA LEU A 18 -4.70 -30.36 -19.76
C LEU A 18 -3.49 -29.48 -19.46
N GLU A 19 -2.35 -29.72 -20.10
CA GLU A 19 -1.16 -28.88 -19.97
C GLU A 19 -1.43 -27.45 -20.45
N GLN A 20 -2.12 -27.29 -21.57
CA GLN A 20 -2.55 -25.99 -22.06
C GLN A 20 -3.50 -25.31 -21.06
N GLN A 21 -4.49 -26.02 -20.53
CA GLN A 21 -5.41 -25.48 -19.52
C GLN A 21 -4.68 -25.07 -18.25
N LEU A 22 -3.68 -25.84 -17.80
CA LEU A 22 -2.87 -25.49 -16.64
C LEU A 22 -2.05 -24.22 -16.89
N ALA A 23 -1.44 -24.10 -18.09
CA ALA A 23 -0.69 -22.90 -18.47
C ALA A 23 -1.59 -21.66 -18.54
N GLU A 24 -2.77 -21.77 -19.16
CA GLU A 24 -3.75 -20.68 -19.25
C GLU A 24 -4.23 -20.20 -17.88
N ASN A 25 -4.35 -21.11 -16.91
CA ASN A 25 -4.82 -20.81 -15.55
C ASN A 25 -3.70 -20.55 -14.54
N GLU A 26 -2.42 -20.55 -14.97
CA GLU A 26 -1.28 -20.37 -14.07
C GLU A 26 -1.33 -19.03 -13.35
N THR A 27 -1.69 -17.96 -14.07
CA THR A 27 -1.82 -16.60 -13.51
C THR A 27 -2.81 -16.54 -12.36
N VAL A 28 -3.96 -17.22 -12.49
CA VAL A 28 -4.97 -17.30 -11.41
C VAL A 28 -4.38 -18.01 -10.19
N GLY A 29 -3.69 -19.12 -10.40
CA GLY A 29 -3.00 -19.85 -9.33
C GLY A 29 -1.90 -19.05 -8.64
N ILE A 30 -1.19 -18.18 -9.37
CA ILE A 30 -0.20 -17.26 -8.79
C ILE A 30 -0.91 -16.20 -7.95
N TYR A 31 -1.94 -15.56 -8.50
CA TYR A 31 -2.69 -14.50 -7.83
C TYR A 31 -3.29 -14.97 -6.50
N LEU A 32 -3.94 -16.14 -6.50
CA LEU A 32 -4.53 -16.71 -5.28
C LEU A 32 -3.48 -17.06 -4.22
N ARG A 33 -2.28 -17.48 -4.63
CA ARG A 33 -1.16 -17.71 -3.69
C ARG A 33 -0.72 -16.40 -3.04
N LEU A 34 -0.53 -15.34 -3.83
CA LEU A 34 -0.18 -14.01 -3.30
C LEU A 34 -1.23 -13.49 -2.32
N GLN A 35 -2.52 -13.61 -2.68
CA GLN A 35 -3.61 -13.21 -1.80
C GLN A 35 -3.63 -14.01 -0.49
N ARG A 36 -3.48 -15.33 -0.57
CA ARG A 36 -3.40 -16.19 0.61
C ARG A 36 -2.27 -15.75 1.53
N ASP A 37 -1.09 -15.48 0.99
CA ASP A 37 0.08 -15.09 1.78
C ASP A 37 -0.15 -13.73 2.46
N ALA A 38 -0.76 -12.77 1.76
CA ALA A 38 -1.17 -11.50 2.33
C ALA A 38 -2.18 -11.66 3.49
N VAL A 39 -3.18 -12.53 3.31
CA VAL A 39 -4.17 -12.83 4.36
C VAL A 39 -3.50 -13.49 5.57
N GLN A 40 -2.58 -14.43 5.35
CA GLN A 40 -1.82 -15.06 6.43
C GLN A 40 -0.98 -14.05 7.21
N ALA A 41 -0.31 -13.12 6.51
CA ALA A 41 0.46 -12.07 7.15
C ALA A 41 -0.43 -11.12 7.98
N ALA A 42 -1.62 -10.77 7.47
CA ALA A 42 -2.58 -9.95 8.18
C ALA A 42 -3.14 -10.68 9.42
N LEU A 43 -3.43 -11.98 9.29
CA LEU A 43 -3.90 -12.79 10.40
C LEU A 43 -2.86 -12.87 11.53
N ALA A 44 -1.60 -13.14 11.18
CA ALA A 44 -0.51 -13.18 12.16
C ALA A 44 -0.34 -11.85 12.91
N GLN A 45 -0.53 -10.71 12.23
CA GLN A 45 -0.50 -9.39 12.86
C GLN A 45 -1.68 -9.15 13.79
N ALA A 46 -2.88 -9.61 13.40
CA ALA A 46 -4.08 -9.48 14.21
C ALA A 46 -4.04 -10.38 15.46
N GLU A 47 -3.43 -11.56 15.35
CA GLU A 47 -3.25 -12.50 16.46
C GLU A 47 -2.08 -12.11 17.38
N ALA A 48 -1.16 -11.26 16.92
CA ALA A 48 -0.04 -10.82 17.73
C ALA A 48 -0.53 -9.99 18.93
N PRO A 49 -0.06 -10.29 20.16
CA PRO A 49 -0.41 -9.51 21.33
C PRO A 49 0.10 -8.07 21.17
N PRO A 50 -0.63 -7.07 21.71
CA PRO A 50 -0.26 -5.67 21.55
C PRO A 50 1.16 -5.42 22.09
N PRO A 51 1.98 -4.60 21.40
CA PRO A 51 3.32 -4.31 21.86
C PRO A 51 3.24 -3.66 23.24
N ARG A 52 3.92 -4.27 24.22
CA ARG A 52 4.04 -3.71 25.57
C ARG A 52 4.78 -2.38 25.45
N LYS A 53 4.06 -1.27 25.56
CA LYS A 53 4.65 0.07 25.69
C LYS A 53 5.61 0.04 26.90
N PRO A 54 6.90 0.37 26.73
CA PRO A 54 7.77 0.54 27.88
C PRO A 54 7.20 1.67 28.74
N ARG A 55 6.81 1.35 29.97
CA ARG A 55 6.42 2.36 30.95
C ARG A 55 7.65 3.19 31.25
N LEU A 56 7.67 4.44 30.78
CA LEU A 56 8.70 5.41 31.14
C LEU A 56 8.75 5.52 32.68
N PRO A 57 9.92 5.34 33.32
CA PRO A 57 10.04 5.55 34.75
C PRO A 57 9.80 7.03 35.07
N LYS A 58 8.82 7.28 35.93
CA LYS A 58 8.47 8.61 36.44
C LYS A 58 9.54 9.01 37.47
N GLY A 59 10.62 9.62 37.02
CA GLY A 59 11.69 10.14 37.87
C GLY A 59 12.45 11.23 37.12
N GLY A 60 12.26 12.48 37.54
CA GLY A 60 12.89 13.63 36.93
C GLY A 60 14.40 13.64 37.15
N ALA A 61 15.14 13.99 36.10
CA ALA A 61 16.42 14.68 36.19
C ALA A 61 16.83 15.17 34.80
N ASN A 62 17.00 16.49 34.67
CA ASN A 62 17.81 17.19 33.68
C ASN A 62 17.56 16.88 32.20
N LEU A 63 16.66 17.67 31.61
CA LEU A 63 16.57 17.87 30.17
C LEU A 63 17.83 18.63 29.68
N GLY A 64 18.86 17.90 29.26
CA GLY A 64 19.68 18.38 28.15
C GLY A 64 18.83 18.33 26.88
N PRO A 65 18.99 19.26 25.92
CA PRO A 65 18.27 19.18 24.66
C PRO A 65 18.88 18.03 23.85
N VAL A 66 18.39 16.82 24.08
CA VAL A 66 18.45 15.78 23.04
C VAL A 66 17.51 16.31 21.97
N THR A 67 18.10 16.81 20.89
CA THR A 67 17.41 17.15 19.66
C THR A 67 16.63 15.92 19.25
N GLN A 68 15.37 15.85 19.68
CA GLN A 68 14.38 14.99 19.06
C GLN A 68 14.38 15.50 17.63
N ILE A 69 14.97 14.72 16.72
CA ILE A 69 14.67 14.85 15.31
C ILE A 69 13.19 14.52 15.23
N SER A 70 12.36 15.54 15.46
CA SER A 70 10.98 15.57 15.04
C SER A 70 11.08 15.37 13.55
N VAL A 71 10.94 14.11 13.12
CA VAL A 71 10.69 13.80 11.72
C VAL A 71 9.38 14.53 11.44
N ARG A 72 9.51 15.74 10.90
CA ARG A 72 8.38 16.55 10.51
C ARG A 72 7.56 15.68 9.57
N PRO A 73 6.22 15.68 9.65
CA PRO A 73 5.41 15.00 8.65
C PRO A 73 5.82 15.61 7.30
N GLN A 74 6.49 14.83 6.45
CA GLN A 74 7.01 15.33 5.18
C GLN A 74 5.89 15.54 4.16
N PHE A 75 4.70 15.00 4.36
CA PHE A 75 3.60 15.07 3.40
C PHE A 75 2.24 15.29 4.06
N VAL A 76 1.36 16.00 3.36
CA VAL A 76 -0.01 16.29 3.77
C VAL A 76 -0.97 16.13 2.59
N VAL A 77 -2.19 15.67 2.85
CA VAL A 77 -3.26 15.56 1.88
C VAL A 77 -4.30 16.63 2.19
N GLN A 78 -4.62 17.41 1.16
CA GLN A 78 -5.74 18.32 1.12
C GLN A 78 -6.92 17.62 0.44
N GLN A 79 -7.97 17.31 1.21
CA GLN A 79 -9.23 16.84 0.65
C GLN A 79 -10.15 18.04 0.41
N LYS A 80 -10.49 18.31 -0.85
CA LYS A 80 -11.57 19.26 -1.18
C LYS A 80 -12.91 18.52 -1.05
N ARG A 81 -13.62 18.74 0.06
CA ARG A 81 -15.01 18.27 0.22
C ARG A 81 -15.95 19.36 -0.28
N THR A 82 -16.53 19.15 -1.45
CA THR A 82 -17.69 19.92 -1.94
C THR A 82 -18.98 19.10 -1.76
N PRO A 83 -20.16 19.75 -1.62
CA PRO A 83 -21.44 19.05 -1.45
C PRO A 83 -21.93 18.28 -2.69
N GLN A 84 -21.17 18.21 -3.79
CA GLN A 84 -21.60 17.66 -5.08
C GLN A 84 -20.75 16.48 -5.62
N GLY A 85 -19.72 16.01 -4.91
CA GLY A 85 -18.99 14.79 -5.30
C GLY A 85 -17.52 14.78 -4.84
N PRO A 86 -16.83 13.64 -4.99
CA PRO A 86 -15.41 13.52 -4.63
C PRO A 86 -14.55 14.30 -5.64
N GLU A 87 -14.08 15.49 -5.27
CA GLU A 87 -13.01 16.17 -6.01
C GLU A 87 -11.65 15.50 -5.69
N PRO A 88 -10.70 15.54 -6.64
CA PRO A 88 -9.41 14.93 -6.44
C PRO A 88 -8.66 15.56 -5.27
N ALA A 89 -8.10 14.73 -4.40
CA ALA A 89 -7.33 15.21 -3.26
C ALA A 89 -5.94 15.64 -3.72
N ILE A 90 -5.40 16.71 -3.15
CA ILE A 90 -4.08 17.23 -3.53
C ILE A 90 -3.07 16.84 -2.45
N VAL A 91 -1.98 16.19 -2.84
CA VAL A 91 -0.85 15.88 -1.95
C VAL A 91 0.13 17.05 -1.99
N HIS A 92 0.59 17.50 -0.82
CA HIS A 92 1.64 18.50 -0.68
C HIS A 92 2.77 17.98 0.20
N ALA A 93 3.95 18.59 0.09
CA ALA A 93 4.99 18.49 1.10
C ALA A 93 4.54 19.20 2.39
N GLY A 94 5.03 18.74 3.53
CA GLY A 94 4.58 19.15 4.87
C GLY A 94 4.87 20.61 5.23
N ASP A 95 5.68 21.31 4.43
CA ASP A 95 6.02 22.72 4.55
C ASP A 95 5.45 23.58 3.41
N CYS A 96 4.57 23.04 2.57
CA CYS A 96 3.94 23.78 1.48
C CYS A 96 3.05 24.91 2.01
N SER A 97 3.29 26.14 1.57
CA SER A 97 2.47 27.31 1.93
C SER A 97 1.10 27.37 1.24
N MET A 98 0.88 26.49 0.25
CA MET A 98 -0.34 26.44 -0.58
C MET A 98 -1.40 25.47 -0.04
N ILE A 99 -1.26 25.00 1.19
CA ILE A 99 -2.23 24.10 1.82
C ILE A 99 -3.48 24.92 2.20
N GLU A 100 -4.62 24.58 1.61
CA GLU A 100 -5.91 25.21 1.94
C GLU A 100 -6.85 24.22 2.64
N GLY A 101 -7.58 24.66 3.66
CA GLY A 101 -8.53 23.81 4.39
C GLY A 101 -7.91 23.01 5.54
N THR A 102 -8.48 21.84 5.87
CA THR A 102 -8.02 20.99 6.97
C THR A 102 -6.97 19.99 6.46
N PRO A 103 -5.68 20.14 6.80
CA PRO A 103 -4.64 19.23 6.32
C PRO A 103 -4.71 17.88 7.04
N HIS A 104 -4.74 16.79 6.27
CA HIS A 104 -4.51 15.45 6.80
C HIS A 104 -3.05 15.06 6.63
N ARG A 105 -2.36 14.85 7.75
CA ARG A 105 -0.94 14.44 7.76
C ARG A 105 -0.83 12.98 7.38
N ILE A 106 0.03 12.68 6.41
CA ILE A 106 0.24 11.33 5.90
C ILE A 106 1.75 11.01 5.88
N THR A 107 2.08 9.72 5.82
CA THR A 107 3.48 9.29 5.72
C THR A 107 3.98 9.37 4.28
N GLU A 108 5.30 9.30 4.08
CA GLU A 108 5.92 9.24 2.74
C GLU A 108 5.39 8.06 1.90
N HIS A 109 5.20 6.90 2.54
CA HIS A 109 4.65 5.72 1.88
C HIS A 109 3.19 5.95 1.45
N ASP A 110 2.38 6.54 2.33
CA ASP A 110 1.00 6.89 2.01
C ASP A 110 0.92 7.94 0.90
N ALA A 111 1.87 8.88 0.85
CA ALA A 111 1.93 9.90 -0.20
C ALA A 111 2.23 9.26 -1.56
N ARG A 112 3.15 8.28 -1.59
CA ARG A 112 3.44 7.50 -2.79
C ARG A 112 2.24 6.70 -3.28
N VAL A 113 1.55 6.02 -2.37
CA VAL A 113 0.33 5.24 -2.70
C VAL A 113 -0.80 6.17 -3.16
N ALA A 114 -0.97 7.31 -2.50
CA ALA A 114 -1.98 8.30 -2.84
C ALA A 114 -1.76 8.85 -4.25
N LEU A 115 -0.53 9.22 -4.60
CA LEU A 115 -0.18 9.73 -5.93
C LEU A 115 -0.30 8.69 -7.06
N MET A 116 -0.52 7.41 -6.75
CA MET A 116 -0.84 6.38 -7.75
C MET A 116 -2.34 6.30 -8.07
N ASP A 117 -3.21 6.92 -7.27
CA ASP A 117 -4.66 6.97 -7.53
C ASP A 117 -4.96 8.07 -8.56
N PRO A 118 -5.71 7.78 -9.64
CA PRO A 118 -6.09 8.79 -10.65
C PRO A 118 -6.96 9.93 -10.10
N ASN A 119 -7.50 9.79 -8.89
CA ASN A 119 -8.28 10.82 -8.22
C ASN A 119 -7.44 11.64 -7.22
N ILE A 120 -6.12 11.57 -7.29
CA ILE A 120 -5.23 12.30 -6.38
C ILE A 120 -4.11 12.95 -7.19
N GLU A 121 -3.93 14.25 -6.99
CA GLU A 121 -2.95 15.04 -7.74
C GLU A 121 -1.80 15.50 -6.84
N ALA A 122 -0.60 15.57 -7.42
CA ALA A 122 0.54 16.20 -6.77
C ALA A 122 0.41 17.72 -6.86
N CYS A 123 0.69 18.42 -5.76
CA CYS A 123 0.77 19.87 -5.80
C CYS A 123 1.92 20.32 -6.72
N GLY A 124 1.59 21.04 -7.79
CA GLY A 124 2.57 21.55 -8.76
C GLY A 124 3.58 22.56 -8.19
N PHE A 125 3.36 23.09 -6.99
CA PHE A 125 4.28 24.03 -6.33
C PHE A 125 5.39 23.32 -5.54
N CYS A 126 5.03 22.32 -4.73
CA CYS A 126 6.02 21.59 -3.92
C CYS A 126 6.43 20.25 -4.53
N ARG A 127 5.88 19.87 -5.69
CA ARG A 127 6.20 18.64 -6.46
C ARG A 127 6.58 17.44 -5.60
N PRO A 128 5.67 16.97 -4.73
CA PRO A 128 5.95 15.84 -3.84
C PRO A 128 6.23 14.56 -4.63
N ASP A 129 5.72 14.46 -5.86
CA ASP A 129 6.02 13.42 -6.85
C ASP A 129 7.51 13.29 -7.18
N SER A 130 8.23 14.41 -7.28
CA SER A 130 9.66 14.44 -7.58
C SER A 130 10.53 14.07 -6.38
N GLU A 131 10.16 14.51 -5.18
CA GLU A 131 10.86 14.11 -3.95
C GLU A 131 10.66 12.62 -3.62
N LEU A 132 9.53 12.06 -4.03
CA LEU A 132 9.18 10.65 -3.85
C LEU A 132 9.73 9.73 -4.96
N GLY A 133 10.38 10.29 -6.00
CA GLY A 133 10.98 9.55 -7.11
C GLY A 133 9.98 8.88 -8.05
N ILE A 134 8.78 9.44 -8.21
CA ILE A 134 7.69 8.85 -9.00
C ILE A 134 7.73 9.33 -10.47
N LEU A 135 8.34 10.48 -10.74
CA LEU A 135 8.62 11.02 -12.07
C LEU A 135 10.13 11.29 -12.18
N ASP A 136 10.83 10.51 -13.00
CA ASP A 136 12.12 10.89 -13.59
C ASP A 136 11.92 12.05 -14.60
#